data_AF-A0A6J5WGC0-F1
#
_entry.id   AF-A0A6J5WGC0-F1
#
_cell.length_a   1.000
_cell.length_b   1.000
_cell.length_c   1.000
_cell.angle_alpha   90.00
_cell.angle_beta   90.00
_cell.angle_gamma   90.00
#
_symmetry.space_group_name_H-M   'P 1'
#
loop_
_entity.id
_entity.type
_entity.pdbx_description
1 polymer ?
#
loop_
_entity_poly.entity_id
_entity_poly.type
_entity_poly.pdbx_seq_one_letter_code
_entity_poly.pdbx_strand_id
1 'polypeptide(L)'
;MASTGYHRRLIKCAMLIAAALVAQANAIHIYLEWNVTLDSTIKPVSQDQPVIAINGLFPGPLINTTTNDFVHVNVFNNMDEPLLFTWYANKQFWIDHMLVYKSRFNELGENGVGDAGMGYSKG
;
A
#
# COMPACT_ATOMS: atom_id res chain seq x y z
N MET A 1 60.05 -4.57 -4.35
CA MET A 1 58.99 -3.72 -3.75
C MET A 1 57.84 -3.60 -4.73
N ALA A 2 56.86 -4.52 -4.68
CA ALA A 2 55.67 -4.48 -5.56
C ALA A 2 54.39 -4.95 -4.83
N SER A 3 54.55 -5.81 -3.81
CA SER A 3 53.45 -6.43 -3.04
C SER A 3 52.60 -5.42 -2.25
N THR A 4 53.17 -4.34 -1.71
CA THR A 4 52.44 -3.34 -0.89
C THR A 4 51.32 -2.62 -1.63
N GLY A 5 51.44 -2.46 -2.96
CA GLY A 5 50.41 -1.85 -3.79
C GLY A 5 49.18 -2.75 -4.00
N TYR A 6 49.38 -4.07 -4.04
CA TYR A 6 48.30 -5.04 -4.24
C TYR A 6 47.42 -5.16 -2.99
N HIS A 7 48.02 -5.28 -1.81
CA HIS A 7 47.27 -5.35 -0.55
C HIS A 7 46.40 -4.11 -0.31
N ARG A 8 46.94 -2.91 -0.60
CA ARG A 8 46.18 -1.66 -0.50
C ARG A 8 45.00 -1.59 -1.47
N ARG A 9 45.12 -2.19 -2.66
CA ARG A 9 44.00 -2.30 -3.63
C ARG A 9 42.95 -3.30 -3.15
N LEU A 10 43.38 -4.47 -2.67
CA LEU A 10 42.48 -5.50 -2.15
C LEU A 10 41.68 -5.01 -0.94
N ILE A 11 42.33 -4.32 0.01
CA ILE A 11 41.66 -3.75 1.19
C ILE A 11 40.60 -2.72 0.76
N LYS A 12 40.91 -1.87 -0.22
CA LYS A 12 39.92 -0.91 -0.77
C LYS A 12 38.73 -1.62 -1.43
N CYS A 13 38.97 -2.65 -2.24
CA CYS A 13 37.90 -3.43 -2.85
C CYS A 13 37.05 -4.12 -1.78
N ALA A 14 37.67 -4.72 -0.76
CA ALA A 14 36.96 -5.39 0.33
C ALA A 14 36.08 -4.40 1.12
N MET A 15 36.57 -3.18 1.38
CA MET A 15 35.76 -2.14 2.03
C MET A 15 34.60 -1.66 1.16
N LEU A 16 34.80 -1.52 -0.16
CA LEU A 16 33.72 -1.14 -1.09
C LEU A 16 32.65 -2.24 -1.20
N ILE A 17 33.06 -3.50 -1.24
CA ILE A 17 32.13 -4.65 -1.27
C ILE A 17 31.37 -4.74 0.05
N ALA A 18 32.05 -4.62 1.19
CA ALA A 18 31.40 -4.63 2.49
C ALA A 18 30.39 -3.47 2.64
N ALA A 19 30.72 -2.27 2.17
CA ALA A 19 29.79 -1.15 2.17
C ALA A 19 28.57 -1.38 1.27
N ALA A 20 28.76 -1.98 0.09
CA ALA A 20 27.66 -2.33 -0.81
C ALA A 20 26.74 -3.42 -0.23
N LEU A 21 27.30 -4.38 0.52
CA LEU A 21 26.52 -5.43 1.19
C LEU A 21 25.67 -4.91 2.36
N VAL A 22 26.01 -3.75 2.93
CA VAL A 22 25.26 -3.11 4.02
C VAL A 22 24.20 -2.12 3.49
N ALA A 23 24.15 -1.89 2.17
CA ALA A 23 23.10 -1.08 1.58
C ALA A 23 21.74 -1.79 1.69
N GLN A 24 20.91 -1.33 2.63
CA GLN A 24 19.53 -1.82 2.81
C GLN A 24 18.55 -0.95 2.03
N ALA A 25 17.61 -1.58 1.33
CA ALA A 25 16.40 -0.91 0.88
C ALA A 25 15.47 -0.77 2.10
N ASN A 26 15.13 0.46 2.48
CA ASN A 26 14.17 0.71 3.54
C ASN A 26 12.76 0.57 2.95
N ALA A 27 11.90 -0.21 3.60
CA ALA A 27 10.48 -0.31 3.30
C ALA A 27 9.70 -0.12 4.60
N ILE A 28 8.64 0.68 4.57
CA ILE A 28 7.74 0.87 5.71
C ILE A 28 6.37 0.23 5.46
N HIS A 29 5.68 -0.09 6.56
CA HIS A 29 4.30 -0.56 6.53
C HIS A 29 3.35 0.59 6.87
N ILE A 30 2.44 0.89 5.96
CA ILE A 30 1.43 1.95 6.09
C ILE A 30 0.08 1.28 6.27
N TYR A 31 -0.63 1.56 7.36
CA TYR A 31 -1.95 1.00 7.65
C TYR A 31 -3.02 2.09 7.57
N LEU A 32 -4.04 1.86 6.75
CA LEU A 32 -5.14 2.77 6.49
C LEU A 32 -6.46 2.08 6.80
N GLU A 33 -7.36 2.82 7.43
CA GLU A 33 -8.74 2.41 7.66
C GLU A 33 -9.68 3.32 6.86
N TRP A 34 -10.45 2.73 5.97
CA TRP A 34 -11.35 3.42 5.07
C TRP A 34 -12.80 3.04 5.35
N ASN A 35 -13.56 3.99 5.85
CA ASN A 35 -15.00 3.92 5.96
C ASN A 35 -15.63 4.56 4.71
N VAL A 36 -16.27 3.73 3.89
CA VAL A 36 -16.87 4.14 2.62
C VAL A 36 -18.36 4.36 2.79
N THR A 37 -18.83 5.55 2.42
CA THR A 37 -20.23 5.98 2.58
C THR A 37 -20.71 6.75 1.35
N LEU A 38 -22.03 6.80 1.15
CA LEU A 38 -22.65 7.76 0.24
C LEU A 38 -22.91 9.07 0.99
N ASP A 39 -22.34 10.16 0.50
CA ASP A 39 -22.51 11.50 1.04
C ASP A 39 -23.31 12.36 0.05
N SER A 40 -24.48 12.85 0.47
CA SER A 40 -25.35 13.73 -0.32
C SER A 40 -25.18 15.22 0.00
N THR A 41 -24.32 15.56 0.95
CA THR A 41 -24.05 16.93 1.38
C THR A 41 -22.94 17.59 0.56
N ILE A 42 -22.01 16.80 0.05
CA ILE A 42 -20.91 17.27 -0.81
C ILE A 42 -21.44 17.47 -2.24
N LYS A 43 -21.34 18.71 -2.74
CA LYS A 43 -21.81 19.10 -4.08
C LYS A 43 -20.64 19.48 -5.00
N PRO A 44 -20.03 18.51 -5.71
CA PRO A 44 -18.92 18.80 -6.63
C PRO A 44 -19.39 19.46 -7.93
N VAL A 45 -20.68 19.35 -8.25
CA VAL A 45 -21.32 19.94 -9.43
C VAL A 45 -22.58 20.70 -9.00
N SER A 46 -23.11 21.56 -9.88
CA SER A 46 -24.30 22.37 -9.59
C SER A 46 -25.60 21.56 -9.43
N GLN A 47 -25.59 20.30 -9.85
CA GLN A 47 -26.71 19.38 -9.69
C GLN A 47 -26.53 18.55 -8.41
N ASP A 48 -27.61 18.32 -7.68
CA ASP A 48 -27.59 17.47 -6.50
C ASP A 48 -27.37 16.00 -6.92
N GLN A 49 -26.22 15.46 -6.55
CA GLN A 49 -25.84 14.06 -6.77
C GLN A 49 -25.03 13.55 -5.57
N PRO A 50 -25.37 12.38 -4.99
CA PRO A 50 -24.57 11.79 -3.92
C PRO A 50 -23.21 11.34 -4.45
N VAL A 51 -22.18 11.48 -3.62
CA VAL A 51 -20.81 11.06 -3.93
C VAL A 51 -20.38 9.92 -3.00
N ILE A 52 -19.45 9.10 -3.49
CA ILE A 52 -18.79 8.10 -2.66
C ILE A 52 -17.67 8.78 -1.89
N ALA A 53 -17.80 8.91 -0.57
CA ALA A 53 -16.81 9.50 0.30
C ALA A 53 -16.04 8.43 1.07
N ILE A 54 -14.74 8.67 1.28
CA ILE A 54 -13.87 7.84 2.13
C ILE A 54 -13.54 8.65 3.36
N ASN A 55 -13.94 8.17 4.53
CA ASN A 55 -13.79 8.89 5.81
C ASN A 55 -14.42 10.30 5.77
N GLY A 56 -15.55 10.46 5.07
CA GLY A 56 -16.24 11.74 4.90
C GLY A 56 -15.55 12.73 3.95
N LEU A 57 -14.50 12.30 3.24
CA LEU A 57 -13.77 13.14 2.30
C LEU A 57 -14.09 12.77 0.85
N PHE A 58 -14.26 13.82 0.03
CA PHE A 58 -14.35 13.72 -1.42
C PHE A 58 -13.59 14.89 -2.08
N PRO A 59 -12.60 14.64 -2.96
CA PRO A 59 -12.03 13.33 -3.29
C PRO A 59 -11.46 12.60 -2.06
N GLY A 60 -11.33 11.28 -2.14
CA GLY A 60 -10.78 10.48 -1.05
C GLY A 60 -9.35 10.87 -0.66
N PRO A 61 -8.85 10.40 0.50
CA PRO A 61 -7.54 10.78 1.02
C PRO A 61 -6.40 10.28 0.12
N LEU A 62 -5.37 11.11 -0.04
CA LEU A 62 -4.15 10.73 -0.74
C LEU A 62 -3.33 9.75 0.10
N ILE A 63 -2.81 8.71 -0.54
CA ILE A 63 -1.83 7.80 0.08
C ILE A 63 -0.44 8.31 -0.26
N ASN A 64 0.29 8.75 0.76
CA ASN A 64 1.69 9.13 0.62
C ASN A 64 2.58 7.92 0.90
N THR A 65 3.23 7.41 -0.14
CA THR A 65 4.05 6.19 -0.08
C THR A 65 5.26 6.32 -1.00
N THR A 66 6.35 5.64 -0.67
CA THR A 66 7.56 5.56 -1.50
C THR A 66 7.70 4.19 -2.14
N THR A 67 8.67 4.04 -3.04
CA THR A 67 8.97 2.76 -3.69
C THR A 67 9.31 1.71 -2.64
N ASN A 68 8.75 0.50 -2.79
CA ASN A 68 8.92 -0.67 -1.90
C ASN A 68 8.17 -0.61 -0.56
N ASP A 69 7.41 0.44 -0.27
CA ASP A 69 6.55 0.46 0.92
C ASP A 69 5.35 -0.50 0.77
N PHE A 70 4.90 -1.04 1.90
CA PHE A 70 3.72 -1.91 1.98
C PHE A 70 2.52 -1.13 2.50
N VAL A 71 1.52 -0.92 1.65
CA VAL A 71 0.26 -0.26 2.05
C VAL A 71 -0.81 -1.32 2.34
N HIS A 72 -1.34 -1.27 3.55
CA HIS A 72 -2.43 -2.11 4.05
C HIS A 72 -3.66 -1.24 4.18
N VAL A 73 -4.72 -1.55 3.42
CA VAL A 73 -5.97 -0.78 3.47
C VAL A 73 -7.10 -1.69 3.92
N ASN A 74 -7.64 -1.39 5.10
CA ASN A 74 -8.82 -2.04 5.63
C ASN A 74 -10.05 -1.23 5.22
N VAL A 75 -10.98 -1.86 4.50
CA VAL A 75 -12.13 -1.18 3.89
C VAL A 75 -13.42 -1.66 4.55
N PHE A 76 -14.17 -0.70 5.10
CA PHE A 76 -15.52 -0.89 5.61
C PHE A 76 -16.51 -0.26 4.62
N ASN A 77 -17.27 -1.11 3.94
CA ASN A 77 -18.34 -0.66 3.05
C ASN A 77 -19.62 -0.44 3.87
N ASN A 78 -19.98 0.83 4.08
CA ASN A 78 -21.21 1.23 4.78
C ASN A 78 -22.29 1.74 3.81
N MET A 79 -22.19 1.36 2.53
CA MET A 79 -23.22 1.59 1.53
C MET A 79 -24.04 0.30 1.34
N ASP A 80 -25.28 0.44 0.88
CA ASP A 80 -26.15 -0.71 0.57
C ASP A 80 -25.70 -1.46 -0.70
N GLU A 81 -24.77 -0.87 -1.46
CA GLU A 81 -24.29 -1.36 -2.74
C GLU A 81 -22.89 -1.99 -2.64
N PRO A 82 -22.57 -3.03 -3.43
CA PRO A 82 -21.22 -3.59 -3.47
C PRO A 82 -20.24 -2.62 -4.13
N LEU A 83 -19.02 -2.56 -3.62
CA LEU A 83 -17.96 -1.71 -4.17
C LEU A 83 -16.74 -2.53 -4.63
N LEU A 84 -15.99 -1.94 -5.56
CA LEU A 84 -14.70 -2.42 -6.04
C LEU A 84 -13.70 -1.27 -6.04
N PHE A 85 -12.56 -1.45 -5.37
CA PHE A 85 -11.42 -0.55 -5.49
C PHE A 85 -10.49 -1.02 -6.60
N THR A 86 -10.04 -0.08 -7.43
CA THR A 86 -8.96 -0.30 -8.40
C THR A 86 -7.85 0.69 -8.10
N TRP A 87 -6.62 0.21 -8.09
CA TRP A 87 -5.45 1.01 -7.78
C TRP A 87 -4.79 1.45 -9.07
N TYR A 88 -4.69 2.76 -9.26
CA TYR A 88 -3.94 3.33 -10.37
C TYR A 88 -2.57 3.81 -9.85
N ALA A 89 -1.50 3.23 -10.37
CA ALA A 89 -0.14 3.75 -10.18
C ALA A 89 0.35 4.46 -11.44
N ASN A 90 1.07 5.57 -11.24
CA ASN A 90 1.77 6.23 -12.32
C ASN A 90 2.97 5.39 -12.78
N LYS A 91 3.23 5.39 -14.09
CA LYS A 91 4.21 4.56 -14.82
C LYS A 91 5.65 4.46 -14.24
N GLN A 92 6.02 5.34 -13.32
CA GLN A 92 7.35 5.37 -12.69
C GLN A 92 7.44 4.47 -11.45
N PHE A 93 6.30 4.18 -10.82
CA PHE A 93 6.18 3.26 -9.68
C PHE A 93 5.48 2.00 -10.20
N TRP A 94 6.25 0.98 -10.53
CA TRP A 94 5.69 -0.35 -10.77
C TRP A 94 5.11 -0.84 -9.43
N ILE A 95 3.79 -1.07 -9.37
CA ILE A 95 3.23 -1.88 -8.28
C ILE A 95 3.70 -3.31 -8.55
N ASP A 96 4.80 -3.70 -7.90
CA ASP A 96 5.41 -5.01 -8.12
C ASP A 96 4.54 -6.12 -7.51
N HIS A 97 3.98 -5.88 -6.31
CA HIS A 97 3.08 -6.81 -5.63
C HIS A 97 2.10 -6.06 -4.73
N MET A 98 0.79 -6.22 -4.98
CA MET A 98 -0.26 -5.71 -4.10
C MET A 98 -1.03 -6.86 -3.47
N LEU A 99 -0.94 -6.97 -2.14
CA LEU A 99 -1.80 -7.85 -1.37
C LEU A 99 -3.10 -7.12 -1.07
N VAL A 100 -4.16 -7.46 -1.81
CA VAL A 100 -5.51 -6.96 -1.49
C VAL A 100 -6.08 -7.84 -0.39
N TYR A 101 -6.08 -7.33 0.84
CA TYR A 101 -6.80 -7.96 1.94
C TYR A 101 -8.27 -7.55 1.87
N LYS A 102 -9.14 -8.48 1.46
CA LYS A 102 -10.59 -8.30 1.62
C LYS A 102 -10.97 -8.65 3.05
N SER A 103 -11.00 -7.65 3.93
CA SER A 103 -11.52 -7.80 5.28
C SER A 103 -13.05 -7.86 5.20
N ARG A 104 -13.64 -9.06 5.24
CA ARG A 104 -15.07 -9.23 5.51
C ARG A 104 -15.24 -9.26 7.03
N PHE A 105 -15.71 -8.18 7.64
CA PHE A 105 -16.34 -8.26 8.96
C PHE A 105 -17.76 -7.76 8.84
N ASN A 106 -18.69 -8.72 8.78
CA ASN A 106 -20.07 -8.58 9.23
C ASN A 106 -20.70 -9.98 9.27
N GLU A 107 -20.27 -10.81 10.21
CA GLU A 107 -21.13 -11.82 10.83
C GLU A 107 -20.76 -11.87 12.32
N LEU A 108 -21.49 -11.13 13.15
CA LEU A 108 -21.59 -11.45 14.57
C LEU A 108 -22.36 -12.77 14.66
N GLY A 109 -21.63 -13.87 14.65
CA GLY A 109 -22.10 -15.23 14.91
C GLY A 109 -21.02 -15.97 15.69
N GLU A 110 -21.43 -16.61 16.79
CA GLU A 110 -20.59 -17.18 17.84
C GLU A 110 -19.37 -17.97 17.32
N ASN A 111 -18.20 -17.76 17.95
CA ASN A 111 -16.94 -18.50 17.76
C ASN A 111 -15.92 -17.92 16.74
N GLY A 112 -15.60 -16.62 16.87
CA GLY A 112 -14.24 -16.14 17.12
C GLY A 112 -13.03 -16.52 16.22
N VAL A 113 -13.20 -17.15 15.06
CA VAL A 113 -12.07 -17.42 14.13
C VAL A 113 -12.50 -17.10 12.70
N GLY A 114 -12.08 -15.94 12.20
CA GLY A 114 -12.28 -15.55 10.80
C GLY A 114 -11.04 -15.88 9.96
N ASP A 115 -11.18 -16.81 9.02
CA ASP A 115 -10.15 -17.13 8.04
C ASP A 115 -10.13 -16.07 6.92
N ALA A 116 -9.02 -15.32 6.82
CA ALA A 116 -8.78 -14.38 5.73
C ALA A 116 -8.24 -15.12 4.50
N GLY A 117 -9.06 -15.24 3.45
CA GLY A 117 -8.63 -15.78 2.16
C GLY A 117 -7.85 -14.76 1.32
N MET A 118 -6.62 -15.12 0.91
CA MET A 118 -5.79 -14.32 0.00
C MET A 118 -6.27 -14.48 -1.46
N GLY A 119 -6.56 -13.36 -2.12
CA GLY A 119 -6.82 -13.32 -3.57
C GLY A 119 -5.64 -12.69 -4.30
N TYR A 120 -5.03 -13.43 -5.23
CA TYR A 120 -3.99 -12.90 -6.11
C TYR A 120 -4.64 -12.38 -7.40
N SER A 121 -4.35 -11.13 -7.78
CA SER A 121 -4.60 -10.62 -9.12
C SER A 121 -3.25 -10.38 -9.79
N LYS A 122 -2.98 -11.10 -10.88
CA LYS A 122 -1.83 -10.83 -11.75
C LYS A 122 -2.32 -9.92 -12.88
N GLY A 123 -1.62 -8.80 -13.08
CA GLY A 123 -1.73 -7.99 -14.29
C GLY A 123 -1.10 -8.67 -15.50
#